data_AF-A0A931Y3T4-F1
#
_entry.id   AF-A0A931Y3T4-F1
#
_cell.length_a   1.000
_cell.length_b   1.000
_cell.length_c   1.000
_cell.angle_alpha   90.00
_cell.angle_beta   90.00
_cell.angle_gamma   90.00
#
_symmetry.space_group_name_H-M   'P 1'
#
loop_
_entity.id
_entity.type
_entity.pdbx_description
1 polymer ?
#
loop_
_entity_poly.entity_id
_entity_poly.type
_entity_poly.pdbx_seq_one_letter_code
_entity_poly.pdbx_strand_id
1 'polypeptide(L)'
;MLLAAVLCVAPIVASTGDVQAQGKTAFLAEQLRKNTDFRVRVDAALKLGTSDDAAAVKPLCGCLGDQSEVEAVRVACAAALGKLKKPGGDGCLKEHTGDKSSKVREQVTTSLKALGGAAPAASAAGPSCPAPPAGSKAKYFVGVGISNKTSRPDTDIKPIVEQQVVCKLQSMGRFKMTADTDPKKMAAAVSKEKLDGYFLNVSVEPIQYAGGNLKISMKLTIMTHTRDLKGEIGKSLSMPGVGSPSKSDEDDLIKMAAEKLVNDFAGLKP
;
A
#
# COMPACT_ATOMS: atom_id res chain seq x y z
N MET A 1 46.87 -31.49 -28.94
CA MET A 1 45.90 -30.76 -28.08
C MET A 1 45.61 -29.41 -28.72
N LEU A 2 44.44 -29.24 -29.33
CA LEU A 2 43.89 -27.92 -29.68
C LEU A 2 42.39 -27.98 -29.35
N LEU A 3 42.00 -27.30 -28.27
CA LEU A 3 40.61 -27.15 -27.84
C LEU A 3 40.00 -25.97 -28.60
N ALA A 4 39.00 -26.23 -29.44
CA ALA A 4 38.15 -25.19 -30.02
C ALA A 4 36.96 -24.95 -29.08
N ALA A 5 36.92 -23.79 -28.42
CA ALA A 5 35.79 -23.35 -27.60
C ALA A 5 34.75 -22.68 -28.51
N VAL A 6 33.60 -23.33 -28.70
CA VAL A 6 32.45 -22.77 -29.41
C VAL A 6 31.67 -21.88 -28.44
N LEU A 7 31.67 -20.57 -28.71
CA LEU A 7 30.94 -19.57 -27.94
C LEU A 7 29.50 -19.48 -28.49
N CYS A 8 28.54 -20.15 -27.86
CA CYS A 8 27.10 -19.96 -28.14
C CYS A 8 26.62 -18.65 -27.51
N VAL A 9 26.49 -17.60 -28.32
CA VAL A 9 25.80 -16.36 -27.92
C VAL A 9 24.32 -16.53 -28.21
N ALA A 10 23.51 -16.80 -27.18
CA ALA A 10 22.06 -16.76 -27.30
C ALA A 10 21.57 -15.30 -27.34
N PRO A 11 20.72 -14.90 -28.29
CA PRO A 11 20.17 -13.55 -28.32
C PRO A 11 19.14 -13.41 -27.19
N ILE A 12 19.40 -12.50 -26.25
CA ILE A 12 18.40 -12.02 -25.29
C ILE A 12 17.40 -11.20 -26.09
N VAL A 13 16.22 -11.76 -26.33
CA VAL A 13 15.08 -11.03 -26.88
C VAL A 13 14.55 -10.12 -25.77
N ALA A 14 15.08 -8.91 -25.69
CA ALA A 14 14.53 -7.87 -24.84
C ALA A 14 13.18 -7.42 -25.41
N SER A 15 12.13 -7.47 -24.60
CA SER A 15 10.81 -6.91 -24.92
C SER A 15 10.96 -5.41 -25.20
N THR A 16 10.87 -5.04 -26.47
CA THR A 16 11.01 -3.65 -26.95
C THR A 16 9.85 -2.74 -26.49
N GLY A 17 8.80 -3.30 -25.90
CA GLY A 17 7.66 -2.56 -25.36
C GLY A 17 7.98 -1.73 -24.11
N ASP A 18 8.79 -2.26 -23.20
CA ASP A 18 9.07 -1.62 -21.90
C ASP A 18 10.03 -0.43 -22.04
N VAL A 19 10.99 -0.52 -22.96
CA VAL A 19 11.99 0.55 -23.21
C VAL A 19 11.34 1.79 -23.82
N GLN A 20 10.37 1.61 -24.72
CA GLN A 20 9.69 2.72 -25.40
C GLN A 20 8.74 3.48 -24.46
N ALA A 21 8.07 2.77 -23.54
CA ALA A 21 7.19 3.37 -22.54
C ALA A 21 7.98 4.21 -21.51
N GLN A 22 9.10 3.68 -21.01
CA GLN A 22 9.98 4.41 -20.09
C GLN A 22 10.55 5.69 -20.72
N GLY A 23 10.95 5.65 -22.00
CA GLY A 23 11.43 6.82 -22.72
C GLY A 23 10.38 7.93 -22.86
N LYS A 24 9.11 7.56 -23.06
CA LYS A 24 8.00 8.52 -23.18
C LYS A 24 7.66 9.19 -21.85
N THR A 25 7.62 8.45 -20.76
CA THR A 25 7.39 9.00 -19.41
C THR A 25 8.53 9.94 -19.00
N ALA A 26 9.79 9.55 -19.24
CA ALA A 26 10.95 10.39 -18.94
C ALA A 26 10.93 11.70 -19.75
N PHE A 27 10.62 11.63 -21.05
CA PHE A 27 10.49 12.81 -21.90
C PHE A 27 9.40 13.76 -21.39
N LEU A 28 8.21 13.25 -21.04
CA LEU A 28 7.13 14.07 -20.52
C LEU A 28 7.46 14.68 -19.15
N ALA A 29 8.15 13.94 -18.28
CA ALA A 29 8.64 14.45 -17.00
C ALA A 29 9.65 15.59 -17.16
N GLU A 30 10.48 15.53 -18.20
CA GLU A 30 11.42 16.60 -18.54
C GLU A 30 10.69 17.82 -19.10
N GLN A 31 9.70 17.64 -19.98
CA GLN A 31 8.86 18.72 -20.48
C GLN A 31 8.11 19.42 -19.35
N LEU A 32 7.58 18.65 -18.39
CA LEU A 32 6.92 19.18 -17.20
C LEU A 32 7.87 20.04 -16.35
N ARG A 33 9.17 19.75 -16.29
CA ARG A 33 10.11 20.51 -15.46
C ARG A 33 10.74 21.71 -16.15
N LYS A 34 11.10 21.58 -17.43
CA LYS A 34 12.03 22.52 -18.08
C LYS A 34 11.40 23.36 -19.17
N ASN A 35 10.20 23.03 -19.63
CA ASN A 35 9.60 23.80 -20.71
C ASN A 35 9.18 25.19 -20.22
N THR A 36 9.56 26.23 -20.96
CA THR A 36 9.26 27.62 -20.60
C THR A 36 7.77 27.94 -20.71
N ASP A 37 7.04 27.31 -21.63
CA ASP A 37 5.60 27.50 -21.80
C ASP A 37 4.82 26.62 -20.81
N PHE A 38 4.06 27.26 -19.92
CA PHE A 38 3.23 26.58 -18.94
C PHE A 38 2.15 25.71 -19.58
N ARG A 39 1.69 26.02 -20.81
CA ARG A 39 0.71 25.19 -21.52
C ARG A 39 1.28 23.83 -21.88
N VAL A 40 2.55 23.79 -22.28
CA VAL A 40 3.27 22.54 -22.57
C VAL A 40 3.48 21.75 -21.28
N ARG A 41 3.79 22.43 -20.17
CA ARG A 41 3.89 21.78 -18.85
C ARG A 41 2.56 21.17 -18.40
N VAL A 42 1.44 21.89 -18.56
CA VAL A 42 0.08 21.37 -18.29
C VAL A 42 -0.19 20.12 -19.12
N ASP A 43 0.03 20.18 -20.44
CA ASP A 43 -0.19 19.05 -21.33
C ASP A 43 0.70 17.84 -20.96
N ALA A 44 1.97 18.08 -20.61
CA ALA A 44 2.87 17.05 -20.12
C ALA A 44 2.37 16.39 -18.83
N ALA A 45 1.90 17.18 -17.85
CA ALA A 45 1.31 16.66 -16.62
C ALA A 45 0.08 15.77 -16.91
N LEU A 46 -0.84 16.22 -17.76
CA LEU A 46 -2.03 15.46 -18.10
C LEU A 46 -1.70 14.14 -18.83
N LYS A 47 -0.73 14.16 -19.75
CA LYS A 47 -0.25 12.97 -20.45
C LYS A 47 0.42 11.98 -19.50
N LEU A 48 1.23 12.46 -18.56
CA LEU A 48 1.77 11.66 -17.46
C LEU A 48 0.66 11.03 -16.61
N GLY A 49 -0.42 11.77 -16.34
CA GLY A 49 -1.60 11.24 -15.65
C GLY A 49 -2.32 10.10 -16.38
N THR A 50 -2.06 9.92 -17.68
CA THR A 50 -2.65 8.86 -18.52
C THR A 50 -1.64 7.80 -18.98
N SER A 51 -0.38 7.88 -18.54
CA SER A 51 0.67 7.00 -19.05
C SER A 51 0.61 5.58 -18.50
N ASP A 52 -0.16 5.35 -17.43
CA ASP A 52 -0.20 4.11 -16.64
C ASP A 52 1.16 3.70 -16.06
N ASP A 53 2.12 4.63 -16.02
CA ASP A 53 3.49 4.41 -15.55
C ASP A 53 3.68 4.97 -14.13
N ALA A 54 4.05 4.10 -13.18
CA ALA A 54 4.32 4.51 -11.80
C ALA A 54 5.48 5.51 -11.69
N ALA A 55 6.41 5.54 -12.65
CA ALA A 55 7.49 6.52 -12.67
C ALA A 55 7.00 7.96 -12.83
N ALA A 56 5.75 8.17 -13.28
CA ALA A 56 5.13 9.48 -13.41
C ALA A 56 4.73 10.12 -12.06
N VAL A 57 4.60 9.34 -10.98
CA VAL A 57 4.17 9.84 -9.66
C VAL A 57 5.14 10.91 -9.14
N LYS A 58 6.45 10.61 -9.13
CA LYS A 58 7.46 11.50 -8.55
C LYS A 58 7.58 12.86 -9.29
N PRO A 59 7.63 12.91 -10.64
CA PRO A 59 7.56 14.18 -11.38
C PRO A 59 6.29 14.99 -11.08
N LEU A 60 5.12 14.34 -11.06
CA LEU A 60 3.85 15.02 -10.80
C LEU A 60 3.78 15.56 -9.36
N CYS A 61 4.30 14.84 -8.38
CA CYS A 61 4.39 15.30 -7.00
C CYS A 61 5.34 16.48 -6.81
N GLY A 62 6.52 16.43 -7.45
CA GLY A 62 7.44 17.57 -7.44
C GLY A 62 6.82 18.84 -8.01
N CYS A 63 6.07 18.71 -9.11
CA CYS A 63 5.31 19.81 -9.71
C CYS A 63 4.22 20.36 -8.77
N LEU A 64 3.46 19.49 -8.10
CA LEU A 64 2.40 19.91 -7.18
C LEU A 64 2.96 20.65 -5.95
N GLY A 65 4.15 20.27 -5.47
CA GLY A 65 4.80 20.90 -4.32
C GLY A 65 5.58 22.18 -4.63
N ASP A 66 5.86 22.47 -5.90
CA ASP A 66 6.62 23.66 -6.28
C ASP A 66 5.77 24.93 -6.17
N GLN A 67 5.95 25.68 -5.09
CA GLN A 67 5.20 26.92 -4.85
C GLN A 67 5.57 28.06 -5.82
N SER A 68 6.68 27.96 -6.54
CA SER A 68 7.06 28.90 -7.61
C SER A 68 6.40 28.57 -8.95
N GLU A 69 5.86 27.36 -9.09
CA GLU A 69 5.18 26.88 -10.28
C GLU A 69 3.83 27.59 -10.47
N VAL A 70 3.41 27.69 -11.73
CA VAL A 70 2.14 28.34 -12.09
C VAL A 70 0.96 27.52 -11.56
N GLU A 71 -0.04 28.20 -10.99
CA GLU A 71 -1.26 27.57 -10.41
C GLU A 71 -1.88 26.53 -11.35
N ALA A 72 -2.04 26.88 -12.64
CA ALA A 72 -2.61 25.99 -13.65
C ALA A 72 -1.84 24.67 -13.82
N VAL A 73 -0.52 24.71 -13.71
CA VAL A 73 0.35 23.53 -13.83
C VAL A 73 0.21 22.67 -12.57
N ARG A 74 0.17 23.27 -11.37
CA ARG A 74 -0.07 22.52 -10.11
C ARG A 74 -1.43 21.84 -10.09
N VAL A 75 -2.49 22.52 -10.55
CA VAL A 75 -3.83 21.93 -10.73
C VAL A 75 -3.76 20.73 -11.67
N ALA A 76 -3.08 20.86 -12.82
CA ALA A 76 -2.92 19.75 -13.75
C ALA A 76 -2.16 18.57 -13.12
N CYS A 77 -1.13 18.83 -12.32
CA CYS A 77 -0.38 17.80 -11.60
C CYS A 77 -1.23 17.08 -10.54
N ALA A 78 -2.03 17.82 -9.78
CA ALA A 78 -3.00 17.22 -8.84
C ALA A 78 -4.06 16.37 -9.56
N ALA A 79 -4.60 16.85 -10.68
CA ALA A 79 -5.57 16.10 -11.50
C ALA A 79 -4.94 14.82 -12.08
N ALA A 80 -3.72 14.94 -12.59
CA ALA A 80 -2.96 13.83 -13.16
C ALA A 80 -2.66 12.74 -12.13
N LEU A 81 -2.28 13.09 -10.90
CA LEU A 81 -2.09 12.12 -9.80
C LEU A 81 -3.38 11.34 -9.49
N GLY A 82 -4.52 12.03 -9.44
CA GLY A 82 -5.82 11.38 -9.25
C GLY A 82 -6.21 10.43 -10.39
N LYS A 83 -5.81 10.75 -11.62
CA LYS A 83 -6.07 9.92 -12.80
C LYS A 83 -5.11 8.74 -12.92
N LEU A 84 -3.85 8.93 -12.55
CA LEU A 84 -2.77 7.95 -12.67
C LEU A 84 -2.99 6.74 -11.77
N LYS A 85 -3.54 6.93 -10.56
CA LYS A 85 -3.92 5.85 -9.62
C LYS A 85 -2.76 4.89 -9.30
N LYS A 86 -1.53 5.38 -9.27
CA LYS A 86 -0.34 4.59 -8.90
C LYS A 86 0.04 4.82 -7.43
N PRO A 87 0.70 3.84 -6.80
CA PRO A 87 1.15 3.95 -5.40
C PRO A 87 1.92 5.24 -5.13
N GLY A 88 1.71 5.85 -3.96
CA GLY A 88 2.32 7.13 -3.55
C GLY A 88 1.60 8.39 -4.04
N GLY A 89 0.69 8.27 -5.02
CA GLY A 89 -0.07 9.42 -5.54
C GLY A 89 -1.08 10.00 -4.54
N ASP A 90 -1.76 9.16 -3.76
CA ASP A 90 -2.71 9.61 -2.73
C ASP A 90 -2.01 10.26 -1.53
N GLY A 91 -0.84 9.75 -1.14
CA GLY A 91 0.00 10.33 -0.10
C GLY A 91 0.42 11.76 -0.42
N CYS A 92 1.01 11.92 -1.59
CA CYS A 92 1.40 13.21 -2.13
C CYS A 92 0.23 14.20 -2.24
N LEU A 93 -0.96 13.75 -2.65
CA LEU A 93 -2.15 14.60 -2.65
C LEU A 93 -2.57 15.03 -1.22
N LYS A 94 -2.51 14.13 -0.23
CA LYS A 94 -2.86 14.46 1.17
C LYS A 94 -1.95 15.55 1.74
N GLU A 95 -0.66 15.51 1.43
CA GLU A 95 0.33 16.51 1.86
C GLU A 95 0.01 17.92 1.34
N HIS A 96 -0.69 18.03 0.20
CA HIS A 96 -0.98 19.30 -0.47
C HIS A 96 -2.44 19.77 -0.29
N THR A 97 -3.17 19.21 0.69
CA THR A 97 -4.51 19.69 1.06
C THR A 97 -4.51 21.14 1.57
N GLY A 98 -3.36 21.62 2.04
CA GLY A 98 -3.13 22.98 2.51
C GLY A 98 -2.52 23.95 1.49
N ASP A 99 -2.51 23.65 0.18
CA ASP A 99 -1.90 24.55 -0.83
C ASP A 99 -2.47 25.98 -0.74
N LYS A 100 -1.62 26.99 -1.00
CA LYS A 100 -2.01 28.40 -0.96
C LYS A 100 -3.17 28.74 -1.91
N SER A 101 -3.23 28.08 -3.06
CA SER A 101 -4.28 28.29 -4.05
C SER A 101 -5.54 27.49 -3.72
N SER A 102 -6.70 28.15 -3.70
CA SER A 102 -7.99 27.48 -3.53
C SER A 102 -8.26 26.47 -4.65
N LYS A 103 -7.91 26.79 -5.89
CA LYS A 103 -8.11 25.88 -7.03
C LYS A 103 -7.28 24.61 -6.91
N VAL A 104 -6.04 24.73 -6.40
CA VAL A 104 -5.20 23.56 -6.16
C VAL A 104 -5.80 22.72 -5.04
N ARG A 105 -6.26 23.32 -3.94
CA ARG A 105 -6.93 22.57 -2.84
C ARG A 105 -8.20 21.85 -3.32
N GLU A 106 -9.03 22.51 -4.12
CA GLU A 106 -10.25 21.92 -4.71
C GLU A 106 -9.92 20.74 -5.61
N GLN A 107 -8.90 20.88 -6.46
CA GLN A 107 -8.45 19.80 -7.33
C GLN A 107 -7.83 18.66 -6.55
N VAL A 108 -7.00 18.94 -5.54
CA VAL A 108 -6.43 17.92 -4.63
C VAL A 108 -7.56 17.14 -3.95
N THR A 109 -8.56 17.82 -3.42
CA THR A 109 -9.73 17.20 -2.78
C THR A 109 -10.51 16.34 -3.78
N THR A 110 -10.71 16.83 -5.00
CA THR A 110 -11.38 16.10 -6.08
C THR A 110 -10.61 14.85 -6.47
N SER A 111 -9.29 14.96 -6.62
CA SER A 111 -8.41 13.84 -6.95
C SER A 111 -8.40 12.80 -5.83
N LEU A 112 -8.29 13.21 -4.56
CA LEU A 112 -8.40 12.31 -3.41
C LEU A 112 -9.76 11.59 -3.38
N LYS A 113 -10.85 12.31 -3.66
CA LYS A 113 -12.18 11.71 -3.78
C LYS A 113 -12.25 10.72 -4.95
N ALA A 114 -11.63 11.00 -6.09
CA ALA A 114 -11.59 10.08 -7.23
C ALA A 114 -10.75 8.81 -6.95
N LEU A 115 -9.66 8.94 -6.18
CA LEU A 115 -8.86 7.82 -5.70
C LEU A 115 -9.61 6.98 -4.67
N GLY A 116 -10.40 7.62 -3.79
CA GLY A 116 -11.29 6.95 -2.84
C GLY A 116 -12.63 6.47 -3.45
N GLY A 117 -13.00 6.95 -4.64
CA GLY A 117 -14.31 6.78 -5.27
C GLY A 117 -14.34 5.83 -6.46
N ALA A 118 -13.23 5.16 -6.77
CA ALA A 118 -13.15 4.13 -7.79
C ALA A 118 -12.75 2.76 -7.19
N ALA A 119 -13.53 2.34 -6.20
CA ALA A 119 -13.83 0.94 -5.90
C ALA A 119 -15.37 0.80 -6.02
N PRO A 120 -15.93 -0.36 -6.42
CA PRO A 120 -17.38 -0.48 -6.59
C PRO A 120 -18.07 -0.17 -5.25
N ALA A 121 -19.24 0.46 -5.35
CA ALA A 121 -20.04 1.02 -4.26
C ALA A 121 -19.89 0.30 -2.90
N ALA A 122 -19.39 1.02 -1.90
CA ALA A 122 -19.65 0.74 -0.49
C ALA A 122 -19.87 2.07 0.24
N SER A 123 -21.07 2.18 0.79
CA SER A 123 -21.67 3.30 1.49
C SER A 123 -20.93 3.69 2.79
N ALA A 124 -21.21 4.91 3.25
CA ALA A 124 -20.73 5.54 4.46
C ALA A 124 -20.96 4.69 5.73
N ALA A 125 -19.90 4.04 6.21
CA ALA A 125 -19.79 3.47 7.56
C ALA A 125 -18.31 3.19 7.89
N GLY A 126 -17.44 4.20 7.85
CA GLY A 126 -15.98 4.00 7.94
C GLY A 126 -15.48 2.95 6.93
N PRO A 127 -14.21 2.51 6.99
CA PRO A 127 -13.83 1.29 6.31
C PRO A 127 -14.37 0.10 7.11
N SER A 128 -15.68 -0.16 7.01
CA SER A 128 -16.22 -1.42 7.49
C SER A 128 -15.64 -2.53 6.62
N CYS A 129 -15.02 -3.52 7.26
CA CYS A 129 -14.47 -4.66 6.55
C CYS A 129 -15.54 -5.30 5.65
N PRO A 130 -15.15 -5.84 4.49
CA PRO A 130 -16.11 -6.49 3.61
C PRO A 130 -16.84 -7.59 4.39
N ALA A 131 -18.17 -7.63 4.25
CA ALA A 131 -18.96 -8.70 4.82
C ALA A 131 -18.42 -10.06 4.31
N PRO A 132 -18.37 -11.10 5.16
CA PRO A 132 -17.99 -12.43 4.72
C PRO A 132 -18.84 -12.87 3.51
N PRO A 133 -18.28 -13.63 2.55
CA PRO A 133 -19.02 -14.15 1.42
C PRO A 133 -20.31 -14.87 1.85
N ALA A 134 -21.43 -14.60 1.17
CA ALA A 134 -22.72 -15.21 1.51
C ALA A 134 -22.62 -16.75 1.47
N GLY A 135 -23.12 -17.42 2.51
CA GLY A 135 -23.06 -18.88 2.65
C GLY A 135 -21.71 -19.44 3.13
N SER A 136 -20.72 -18.57 3.44
CA SER A 136 -19.45 -19.03 4.00
C SER A 136 -19.63 -19.67 5.38
N LYS A 137 -18.93 -20.79 5.62
CA LYS A 137 -18.88 -21.47 6.92
C LYS A 137 -17.54 -21.19 7.58
N ALA A 138 -17.57 -20.50 8.72
CA ALA A 138 -16.39 -20.31 9.54
C ALA A 138 -15.85 -21.67 10.01
N LYS A 139 -14.53 -21.82 9.96
CA LYS A 139 -13.79 -22.95 10.53
C LYS A 139 -12.96 -22.54 11.75
N TYR A 140 -12.56 -21.28 11.76
CA TYR A 140 -11.67 -20.72 12.75
C TYR A 140 -12.30 -19.54 13.47
N PHE A 141 -12.04 -19.43 14.77
CA PHE A 141 -12.38 -18.27 15.58
C PHE A 141 -11.10 -17.53 15.95
N VAL A 142 -10.96 -16.27 15.53
CA VAL A 142 -9.68 -15.57 15.53
C VAL A 142 -9.76 -14.22 16.24
N GLY A 143 -8.89 -14.02 17.22
CA GLY A 143 -8.57 -12.72 17.81
C GLY A 143 -7.26 -12.18 17.27
N VAL A 144 -7.14 -10.86 17.12
CA VAL A 144 -5.93 -10.19 16.60
C VAL A 144 -5.42 -9.20 17.64
N GLY A 145 -4.13 -9.28 17.96
CA GLY A 145 -3.41 -8.31 18.76
C GLY A 145 -2.27 -7.68 17.96
N ILE A 146 -1.89 -6.46 18.33
CA ILE A 146 -0.84 -5.71 17.62
C ILE A 146 0.19 -5.22 18.62
N SER A 147 1.45 -5.56 18.35
CA SER A 147 2.61 -5.06 19.05
C SER A 147 3.31 -4.03 18.15
N ASN A 148 3.31 -2.77 18.55
CA ASN A 148 3.97 -1.71 17.81
C ASN A 148 5.36 -1.46 18.42
N LYS A 149 6.42 -1.75 17.66
CA LYS A 149 7.81 -1.44 18.05
C LYS A 149 8.42 -0.34 17.19
N THR A 150 7.59 0.36 16.41
CA THR A 150 8.03 1.51 15.64
C THR A 150 8.20 2.73 16.55
N SER A 151 8.77 3.81 16.01
CA SER A 151 8.78 5.10 16.68
C SER A 151 7.44 5.84 16.60
N ARG A 152 6.49 5.36 15.80
CA ARG A 152 5.17 5.98 15.62
C ARG A 152 4.21 5.59 16.74
N PRO A 153 3.25 6.47 17.11
CA PRO A 153 2.30 6.17 18.16
C PRO A 153 1.36 5.03 17.78
N ASP A 154 0.81 4.35 18.79
CA ASP A 154 -0.14 3.25 18.59
C ASP A 154 -1.36 3.64 17.77
N THR A 155 -1.85 4.87 17.94
CA THR A 155 -2.97 5.44 17.18
C THR A 155 -2.72 5.52 15.68
N ASP A 156 -1.45 5.53 15.28
CA ASP A 156 -1.04 5.60 13.88
C ASP A 156 -0.79 4.22 13.25
N ILE A 157 -0.44 3.21 14.05
CA ILE A 157 -0.01 1.89 13.53
C ILE A 157 -1.09 0.84 13.74
N LYS A 158 -1.66 0.76 14.94
CA LYS A 158 -2.59 -0.32 15.29
C LYS A 158 -3.84 -0.32 14.40
N PRO A 159 -4.53 0.80 14.15
CA PRO A 159 -5.73 0.78 13.31
C PRO A 159 -5.44 0.31 11.88
N ILE A 160 -4.29 0.71 11.31
CA ILE A 160 -3.89 0.32 9.96
C ILE A 160 -3.69 -1.19 9.89
N VAL A 161 -2.90 -1.75 10.79
CA VAL A 161 -2.60 -3.19 10.80
C VAL A 161 -3.84 -4.00 11.14
N GLU A 162 -4.60 -3.60 12.16
CA GLU A 162 -5.81 -4.30 12.60
C GLU A 162 -6.82 -4.40 11.47
N GLN A 163 -7.12 -3.28 10.84
CA GLN A 163 -8.06 -3.21 9.73
C GLN A 163 -7.61 -4.10 8.58
N GLN A 164 -6.33 -4.02 8.16
CA GLN A 164 -5.84 -4.85 7.05
C GLN A 164 -5.93 -6.34 7.37
N VAL A 165 -5.57 -6.74 8.59
CA VAL A 165 -5.59 -8.15 8.99
C VAL A 165 -7.02 -8.68 9.12
N VAL A 166 -7.87 -7.98 9.87
CA VAL A 166 -9.26 -8.37 10.13
C VAL A 166 -10.05 -8.41 8.83
N CYS A 167 -9.97 -7.36 8.01
CA CYS A 167 -10.71 -7.30 6.76
C CYS A 167 -10.26 -8.39 5.78
N LYS A 168 -8.96 -8.66 5.69
CA LYS A 168 -8.44 -9.70 4.81
C LYS A 168 -8.89 -11.09 5.26
N LEU A 169 -8.82 -11.41 6.55
CA LEU A 169 -9.31 -12.69 7.08
C LEU A 169 -10.82 -12.86 6.89
N GLN A 170 -11.63 -11.83 7.18
CA GLN A 170 -13.09 -11.87 7.00
C GLN A 170 -13.48 -12.11 5.55
N SER A 171 -12.77 -11.49 4.60
CA SER A 171 -13.04 -11.66 3.16
C SER A 171 -12.89 -13.11 2.67
N MET A 172 -12.17 -13.96 3.40
CA MET A 172 -11.99 -15.38 3.05
C MET A 172 -13.14 -16.27 3.52
N GLY A 173 -14.08 -15.77 4.33
CA GLY A 173 -15.30 -16.49 4.74
C GLY A 173 -15.12 -17.69 5.68
N ARG A 174 -13.88 -18.11 5.96
CA ARG A 174 -13.58 -19.23 6.87
C ARG A 174 -13.10 -18.81 8.26
N PHE A 175 -12.97 -17.50 8.50
CA PHE A 175 -12.52 -16.93 9.77
C PHE A 175 -13.65 -16.10 10.39
N LYS A 176 -14.03 -16.42 11.62
CA LYS A 176 -14.91 -15.61 12.46
C LYS A 176 -14.03 -14.78 13.39
N MET A 177 -14.10 -13.46 13.26
CA MET A 177 -13.25 -12.54 14.02
C MET A 177 -13.90 -12.16 15.35
N THR A 178 -13.08 -11.88 16.36
CA THR A 178 -13.49 -11.28 17.63
C THR A 178 -12.64 -10.06 17.95
N ALA A 179 -13.27 -9.00 18.47
CA ALA A 179 -12.57 -7.86 19.07
C ALA A 179 -12.16 -8.15 20.53
N ASP A 180 -12.87 -9.05 21.21
CA ASP A 180 -12.53 -9.46 22.56
C ASP A 180 -11.47 -10.56 22.51
N THR A 181 -10.25 -10.21 22.90
CA THR A 181 -9.07 -11.08 22.83
C THR A 181 -8.65 -11.61 24.20
N ASP A 182 -9.48 -11.42 25.23
CA ASP A 182 -9.25 -12.04 26.54
C ASP A 182 -9.24 -13.57 26.41
N PRO A 183 -8.22 -14.27 26.94
CA PRO A 183 -8.10 -15.72 26.78
C PRO A 183 -9.31 -16.51 27.30
N LYS A 184 -9.92 -16.08 28.42
CA LYS A 184 -11.07 -16.79 29.00
C LYS A 184 -12.32 -16.61 28.16
N LYS A 185 -12.57 -15.39 27.69
CA LYS A 185 -13.72 -15.09 26.82
C LYS A 185 -13.57 -15.74 25.45
N MET A 186 -12.37 -15.76 24.88
CA MET A 186 -12.11 -16.50 23.66
C MET A 186 -12.33 -18.00 23.86
N ALA A 187 -11.84 -18.61 24.93
CA ALA A 187 -12.10 -20.03 25.21
C ALA A 187 -13.59 -20.37 25.30
N ALA A 188 -14.38 -19.50 25.94
CA ALA A 188 -15.84 -19.65 26.01
C ALA A 188 -16.49 -19.52 24.63
N ALA A 189 -16.08 -18.53 23.82
CA ALA A 189 -16.60 -18.31 22.47
C ALA A 189 -16.24 -19.46 21.52
N VAL A 190 -14.99 -19.89 21.52
CA VAL A 190 -14.47 -21.03 20.73
C VAL A 190 -15.27 -22.30 21.04
N SER A 191 -15.49 -22.61 22.33
CA SER A 191 -16.26 -23.78 22.75
C SER A 191 -17.73 -23.69 22.32
N LYS A 192 -18.35 -22.51 22.44
CA LYS A 192 -19.74 -22.26 22.03
C LYS A 192 -19.92 -22.40 20.52
N GLU A 193 -18.97 -21.88 19.75
CA GLU A 193 -19.00 -21.86 18.29
C GLU A 193 -18.53 -23.18 17.67
N LYS A 194 -17.85 -24.04 18.46
CA LYS A 194 -17.26 -25.31 18.01
C LYS A 194 -16.29 -25.12 16.83
N LEU A 195 -15.45 -24.09 16.91
CA LEU A 195 -14.45 -23.73 15.90
C LEU A 195 -13.04 -23.90 16.46
N ASP A 196 -12.03 -23.97 15.60
CA ASP A 196 -10.63 -23.93 16.02
C ASP A 196 -10.22 -22.51 16.38
N GLY A 197 -9.80 -22.30 17.63
CA GLY A 197 -9.55 -20.98 18.21
C GLY A 197 -8.09 -20.54 18.17
N TYR A 198 -7.81 -19.38 17.56
CA TYR A 198 -6.47 -18.81 17.44
C TYR A 198 -6.41 -17.36 17.94
N PHE A 199 -5.28 -17.00 18.54
CA PHE A 199 -4.88 -15.62 18.78
C PHE A 199 -3.66 -15.29 17.93
N LEU A 200 -3.77 -14.25 17.12
CA LEU A 200 -2.74 -13.79 16.19
C LEU A 200 -2.15 -12.49 16.71
N ASN A 201 -0.86 -12.50 17.09
CA ASN A 201 -0.18 -11.26 17.46
C ASN A 201 0.72 -10.79 16.31
N VAL A 202 0.42 -9.61 15.78
CA VAL A 202 1.21 -8.98 14.71
C VAL A 202 2.14 -7.95 15.32
N SER A 203 3.44 -8.23 15.29
CA SER A 203 4.50 -7.31 15.70
C SER A 203 5.00 -6.52 14.50
N VAL A 204 4.94 -5.18 14.57
CA VAL A 204 5.56 -4.29 13.60
C VAL A 204 6.92 -3.86 14.15
N GLU A 205 7.99 -4.31 13.50
CA GLU A 205 9.36 -4.00 13.90
C GLU A 205 9.75 -2.57 13.50
N PRO A 206 10.84 -2.00 14.07
CA PRO A 206 11.25 -0.63 13.75
C PRO A 206 11.38 -0.37 12.25
N ILE A 207 10.84 0.77 11.82
CA ILE A 207 10.88 1.23 10.43
C ILE A 207 12.33 1.62 10.10
N GLN A 208 12.85 1.09 9.00
CA GLN A 208 14.25 1.28 8.61
C GLN A 208 14.36 2.05 7.30
N TYR A 209 15.28 3.00 7.27
CA TYR A 209 15.68 3.74 6.08
C TYR A 209 17.15 3.45 5.81
N ALA A 210 17.46 2.78 4.70
CA ALA A 210 18.83 2.42 4.34
C ALA A 210 19.01 2.43 2.83
N GLY A 211 20.08 3.08 2.35
CA GLY A 211 20.43 3.10 0.93
C GLY A 211 19.36 3.70 0.02
N GLY A 212 18.59 4.68 0.51
CA GLY A 212 17.49 5.28 -0.24
C GLY A 212 16.21 4.43 -0.27
N ASN A 213 16.11 3.40 0.57
CA ASN A 213 14.97 2.50 0.63
C ASN A 213 14.31 2.55 2.00
N LEU A 214 12.98 2.48 2.00
CA LEU A 214 12.17 2.19 3.17
C LEU A 214 12.07 0.67 3.32
N LYS A 215 12.21 0.16 4.55
CA LYS A 215 12.05 -1.26 4.86
C LYS A 215 11.17 -1.45 6.09
N ILE A 216 10.19 -2.32 5.96
CA ILE A 216 9.25 -2.68 7.02
C ILE A 216 9.29 -4.18 7.23
N SER A 217 9.48 -4.59 8.47
CA SER A 217 9.46 -5.99 8.88
C SER A 217 8.34 -6.22 9.87
N MET A 218 7.58 -7.28 9.65
CA MET A 218 6.49 -7.69 10.51
C MET A 218 6.66 -9.15 10.88
N LYS A 219 6.16 -9.50 12.06
CA LYS A 219 6.19 -10.84 12.60
C LYS A 219 4.82 -11.19 13.12
N LEU A 220 4.24 -12.28 12.62
CA LEU A 220 2.97 -12.82 13.08
C LEU A 220 3.26 -14.03 13.95
N THR A 221 3.00 -13.89 15.24
CA THR A 221 3.02 -14.99 16.20
C THR A 221 1.64 -15.63 16.22
N ILE A 222 1.59 -16.94 15.98
CA ILE A 222 0.36 -17.73 15.95
C ILE A 222 0.26 -18.46 17.28
N MET A 223 -0.84 -18.26 17.99
CA MET A 223 -1.08 -18.86 19.29
C MET A 223 -2.46 -19.50 19.31
N THR A 224 -2.67 -20.49 20.17
CA THR A 224 -4.01 -20.97 20.49
C THR A 224 -4.82 -19.87 21.17
N HIS A 225 -6.14 -20.06 21.26
CA HIS A 225 -7.02 -19.17 22.02
C HIS A 225 -6.64 -19.05 23.52
N THR A 226 -5.94 -20.04 24.07
CA THR A 226 -5.36 -20.07 25.44
C THR A 226 -3.95 -19.50 25.53
N ARG A 227 -3.41 -18.97 24.42
CA ARG A 227 -2.09 -18.35 24.31
C ARG A 227 -0.89 -19.31 24.26
N ASP A 228 -1.11 -20.57 23.92
CA ASP A 228 -0.01 -21.51 23.64
C ASP A 228 0.57 -21.25 22.25
N LEU A 229 1.89 -21.16 22.15
CA LEU A 229 2.57 -20.90 20.87
C LEU A 229 2.37 -22.06 19.89
N LYS A 230 1.96 -21.73 18.66
CA LYS A 230 1.82 -22.68 17.54
C LYS A 230 2.83 -22.45 16.42
N GLY A 231 3.32 -21.22 16.26
CA GLY A 231 4.32 -20.91 15.27
C GLY A 231 4.51 -19.42 15.08
N GLU A 232 5.40 -19.06 14.15
CA GLU A 232 5.71 -17.69 13.82
C GLU A 232 5.98 -17.54 12.33
N ILE A 233 5.49 -16.45 11.74
CA ILE A 233 5.74 -16.08 10.34
C ILE A 233 6.38 -14.69 10.32
N GLY A 234 7.50 -14.53 9.62
CA GLY A 234 8.13 -13.24 9.37
C GLY A 234 7.91 -12.76 7.95
N LYS A 235 7.66 -11.46 7.76
CA LYS A 235 7.65 -10.82 6.44
C LYS A 235 8.43 -9.52 6.48
N SER A 236 9.31 -9.32 5.50
CA SER A 236 10.01 -8.05 5.31
C SER A 236 9.78 -7.57 3.89
N LEU A 237 9.35 -6.32 3.74
CA LEU A 237 9.19 -5.64 2.47
C LEU A 237 10.09 -4.42 2.42
N SER A 238 10.53 -4.06 1.22
CA SER A 238 11.28 -2.84 0.97
C SER A 238 10.65 -2.07 -0.19
N MET A 239 10.63 -0.75 -0.06
CA MET A 239 10.19 0.20 -1.07
C MET A 239 11.40 1.05 -1.48
N PRO A 240 11.89 0.91 -2.73
CA PRO A 240 13.02 1.68 -3.20
C PRO A 240 12.64 3.14 -3.48
N GLY A 241 13.60 4.05 -3.33
CA GLY A 241 13.43 5.47 -3.65
C GLY A 241 12.82 6.32 -2.53
N VAL A 242 12.58 5.73 -1.35
CA VAL A 242 12.13 6.39 -0.12
C VAL A 242 13.29 6.40 0.88
N GLY A 243 14.12 7.44 0.81
CA GLY A 243 15.32 7.56 1.65
C GLY A 243 15.13 8.32 2.96
N SER A 244 13.95 8.91 3.18
CA SER A 244 13.64 9.77 4.31
C SER A 244 12.25 9.43 4.87
N PRO A 245 11.99 9.72 6.17
CA PRO A 245 10.70 9.50 6.79
C PRO A 245 9.52 10.06 5.98
N SER A 246 8.59 9.17 5.61
CA SER A 246 7.37 9.49 4.87
C SER A 246 6.22 8.67 5.43
N LYS A 247 5.28 9.33 6.12
CA LYS A 247 4.16 8.65 6.78
C LYS A 247 3.29 7.87 5.78
N SER A 248 3.11 8.41 4.58
CA SER A 248 2.31 7.74 3.56
C SER A 248 2.98 6.50 2.99
N ASP A 249 4.27 6.58 2.64
CA ASP A 249 5.01 5.44 2.10
C ASP A 249 5.14 4.31 3.13
N GLU A 250 5.33 4.70 4.40
CA GLU A 250 5.26 3.77 5.53
C GLU A 250 3.90 3.10 5.62
N ASP A 251 2.80 3.87 5.63
CA ASP A 251 1.44 3.33 5.73
C ASP A 251 1.14 2.33 4.61
N ASP A 252 1.57 2.63 3.38
CA ASP A 252 1.35 1.75 2.24
C ASP A 252 2.17 0.48 2.34
N LEU A 253 3.44 0.57 2.75
CA LEU A 253 4.28 -0.60 2.94
C LEU A 253 3.82 -1.46 4.14
N ILE A 254 3.28 -0.86 5.21
CA ILE A 254 2.64 -1.57 6.32
C ILE A 254 1.43 -2.35 5.83
N LYS A 255 0.53 -1.72 5.06
CA LYS A 255 -0.67 -2.40 4.53
C LYS A 255 -0.28 -3.60 3.66
N MET A 256 0.67 -3.40 2.74
CA MET A 256 1.16 -4.47 1.87
C MET A 256 1.83 -5.61 2.66
N ALA A 257 2.62 -5.28 3.69
CA ALA A 257 3.26 -6.28 4.53
C ALA A 257 2.24 -7.07 5.34
N ALA A 258 1.26 -6.40 5.95
CA ALA A 258 0.17 -7.02 6.71
C ALA A 258 -0.65 -7.98 5.82
N GLU A 259 -1.03 -7.55 4.62
CA GLU A 259 -1.78 -8.40 3.69
C GLU A 259 -0.99 -9.66 3.30
N LYS A 260 0.29 -9.51 2.93
CA LYS A 260 1.14 -10.66 2.57
C LYS A 260 1.30 -11.63 3.74
N LEU A 261 1.51 -11.10 4.95
CA LEU A 261 1.67 -11.90 6.15
C LEU A 261 0.40 -12.71 6.47
N VAL A 262 -0.78 -12.11 6.29
CA VAL A 262 -2.07 -12.78 6.47
C VAL A 262 -2.34 -13.82 5.39
N ASN A 263 -1.95 -13.56 4.15
CA ASN A 263 -2.06 -14.55 3.07
C ASN A 263 -1.21 -15.79 3.36
N ASP A 264 0.01 -15.61 3.88
CA ASP A 264 0.87 -16.73 4.28
C ASP A 264 0.21 -17.55 5.40
N PHE A 265 -0.28 -16.90 6.45
CA PHE A 265 -1.01 -17.57 7.54
C PHE A 265 -2.23 -18.34 7.02
N ALA A 266 -3.05 -17.70 6.19
CA ALA A 266 -4.21 -18.33 5.59
C ALA A 266 -3.82 -19.54 4.70
N GLY A 267 -2.67 -19.48 4.04
CA GLY A 267 -2.10 -20.53 3.21
C GLY A 267 -1.73 -21.79 3.99
N LEU A 268 -1.41 -21.66 5.28
CA LEU A 268 -1.08 -22.80 6.15
C LEU A 268 -2.27 -23.74 6.39
N LYS A 269 -3.51 -23.28 6.12
CA LYS A 269 -4.75 -23.99 6.52
C LYS A 269 -4.62 -24.44 7.99
N PRO A 270 -4.49 -23.46 8.91
CA PRO A 270 -4.18 -23.72 10.31
C PRO A 270 -5.22 -24.61 10.99
#